data_AF-A0A644VBN1-F1
#
_entry.id   AF-A0A644VBN1-F1
#
_cell.length_a   1.000
_cell.length_b   1.000
_cell.length_c   1.000
_cell.angle_alpha   90.00
_cell.angle_beta   90.00
_cell.angle_gamma   90.00
#
_symmetry.space_group_name_H-M   'P 1'
#
loop_
_entity.id
_entity.type
_entity.pdbx_description
1 polymer ?
#
loop_
_entity_poly.entity_id
_entity_poly.type
_entity_poly.pdbx_seq_one_letter_code
_entity_poly.pdbx_strand_id
1 'polypeptide(L)'
;MIWRDGRGYPQDLRGFRLDPGRALPRLGKTPRNKGRPMVPALSIILIFQLVGEVISRALHLPLPGPVLGMVGLVVALQVIPPLGALIRPAAQGLLANLALLFVPAGVGVVAHLSTIAAHGLALAVSLVVSTLLAITVGALTFTWVARLVGSNPDD
;
A
#
# COMPACT_ATOMS: atom_id res chain seq x y z
N MET A 1 3.43 16.48 -30.34
CA MET A 1 3.07 17.15 -31.61
C MET A 1 3.34 16.21 -32.79
N ILE A 2 2.72 15.02 -32.83
CA ILE A 2 2.93 13.99 -33.90
C ILE A 2 1.58 13.45 -34.44
N TRP A 3 0.44 13.94 -33.96
CA TRP A 3 -0.90 13.45 -34.33
C TRP A 3 -1.67 14.49 -35.18
N ARG A 4 -1.06 15.01 -36.25
CA ARG A 4 -1.70 16.00 -37.15
C ARG A 4 -1.34 15.83 -38.63
N ASP A 5 -0.91 14.65 -39.06
CA ASP A 5 -0.78 14.35 -40.49
C ASP A 5 -1.41 12.98 -40.80
N GLY A 6 -2.63 13.01 -41.36
CA GLY A 6 -3.41 11.84 -41.76
C GLY A 6 -2.88 11.19 -43.03
N ARG A 7 -1.57 10.90 -43.09
CA ARG A 7 -0.90 10.30 -44.24
C ARG A 7 -0.25 8.96 -43.89
N GLY A 8 -0.82 7.91 -44.48
CA GLY A 8 -0.04 6.80 -45.01
C GLY A 8 -0.13 5.48 -44.25
N TYR A 9 -1.27 4.80 -44.30
CA TYR A 9 -1.21 3.34 -44.36
C TYR A 9 -0.64 2.99 -45.75
N PRO A 10 0.53 2.32 -45.86
CA PRO A 10 1.04 1.90 -47.15
C PRO A 10 0.06 0.91 -47.79
N GLN A 11 -0.54 1.31 -48.91
CA GLN A 11 -1.46 0.49 -49.74
C GLN A 11 -0.71 -0.57 -50.58
N ASP A 12 0.51 -0.89 -50.16
CA ASP A 12 1.39 -1.89 -50.73
C ASP A 12 1.37 -3.10 -49.80
N LEU A 13 0.49 -4.06 -50.11
CA LEU A 13 0.54 -5.42 -49.60
C LEU A 13 1.22 -6.39 -50.58
N ARG A 14 1.80 -5.87 -51.67
CA ARG A 14 2.40 -6.67 -52.74
C ARG A 14 3.87 -7.02 -52.46
N GLY A 15 4.47 -6.42 -51.43
CA GLY A 15 5.76 -6.80 -50.87
C GLY A 15 5.72 -7.87 -49.76
N PHE A 16 4.54 -8.36 -49.33
CA PHE A 16 4.44 -9.39 -48.29
C PHE A 16 4.72 -10.79 -48.87
N ARG A 17 5.93 -10.97 -49.40
CA ARG A 17 6.46 -12.28 -49.76
C ARG A 17 6.82 -12.97 -48.43
N LEU A 18 6.09 -14.02 -48.08
CA LEU A 18 6.43 -14.89 -46.95
C LEU A 18 7.78 -15.55 -47.27
N ASP A 19 8.88 -14.97 -46.76
CA ASP A 19 10.22 -15.54 -46.89
C ASP A 19 10.24 -16.92 -46.21
N PRO A 20 10.31 -18.05 -46.95
CA PRO A 20 10.20 -19.39 -46.38
C PRO A 20 11.38 -19.77 -45.47
N GLY A 21 12.43 -18.93 -45.42
CA GLY A 21 13.63 -19.11 -44.60
C GLY A 21 13.73 -18.14 -43.41
N ARG A 22 12.72 -17.31 -43.14
CA ARG A 22 12.76 -16.39 -42.00
C ARG A 22 12.56 -17.20 -40.72
N ALA A 23 13.66 -17.52 -40.04
CA ALA A 23 13.62 -18.14 -38.73
C ALA A 23 12.69 -17.33 -37.82
N LEU A 24 11.66 -18.00 -37.28
CA LEU A 24 10.73 -17.38 -36.36
C LEU A 24 11.51 -16.78 -35.19
N PRO A 25 11.14 -15.57 -34.71
CA PRO A 25 11.69 -15.02 -33.49
C PRO A 25 11.57 -16.10 -32.40
N ARG A 26 12.71 -16.56 -31.87
CA ARG A 26 12.72 -17.57 -30.81
C ARG A 26 11.86 -17.06 -29.68
N LEU A 27 10.71 -17.71 -29.47
CA LEU A 27 9.76 -17.37 -28.42
C LEU A 27 10.53 -17.36 -27.09
N GLY A 28 10.81 -16.15 -26.59
CA GLY A 28 11.56 -15.96 -25.37
C GLY A 28 10.89 -16.76 -24.26
N LYS A 29 11.69 -17.54 -23.51
CA LYS A 29 11.22 -18.33 -22.37
C LYS A 29 10.30 -17.45 -21.52
N THR A 30 9.01 -17.76 -21.46
CA THR A 30 8.09 -17.12 -20.52
C THR A 30 8.71 -17.26 -19.13
N PRO A 31 8.89 -16.16 -18.38
CA PRO A 31 9.49 -16.23 -17.06
C PRO A 31 8.64 -17.18 -16.21
N ARG A 32 9.23 -18.33 -15.87
CA ARG A 32 8.62 -19.33 -15.01
C ARG A 32 8.38 -18.66 -13.66
N ASN A 33 7.12 -18.35 -13.35
CA ASN A 33 6.71 -17.76 -12.08
C ASN A 33 7.00 -18.78 -10.97
N LYS A 34 8.19 -18.72 -10.38
CA LYS A 34 8.50 -19.46 -9.15
C LYS A 34 7.51 -18.97 -8.11
N GLY A 35 6.67 -19.87 -7.59
CA GLY A 35 5.76 -19.57 -6.48
C GLY A 35 6.55 -18.86 -5.38
N ARG A 36 6.31 -17.57 -5.21
CA ARG A 36 7.06 -16.77 -4.24
C ARG A 36 6.67 -17.27 -2.85
N PRO A 37 7.63 -17.63 -1.98
CA PRO A 37 7.30 -18.24 -0.71
C PRO A 37 6.58 -17.20 0.17
N MET A 38 5.28 -17.42 0.43
CA MET A 38 4.42 -16.47 1.15
C MET A 38 4.66 -16.47 2.66
N VAL A 39 5.04 -17.63 3.22
CA VAL A 39 5.30 -17.78 4.66
C VAL A 39 6.46 -16.88 5.12
N PRO A 40 7.65 -16.88 4.48
CA PRO A 40 8.72 -15.96 4.85
C PRO A 40 8.30 -14.48 4.79
N ALA A 41 7.54 -14.09 3.77
CA ALA A 41 7.06 -12.74 3.61
C ALA A 41 6.13 -12.30 4.76
N LEU A 42 5.16 -13.14 5.14
CA LEU A 42 4.27 -12.90 6.28
C LEU A 42 5.03 -12.90 7.61
N SER A 43 5.96 -13.85 7.81
CA SER A 43 6.77 -13.92 9.03
C SER A 43 7.58 -12.65 9.24
N ILE A 44 8.17 -12.08 8.18
CA ILE A 44 8.90 -10.82 8.27
C ILE A 44 7.97 -9.69 8.73
N ILE A 45 6.80 -9.53 8.09
CA ILE A 45 5.81 -8.50 8.47
C ILE A 45 5.42 -8.66 9.95
N LEU A 46 5.14 -9.89 10.39
CA LEU A 46 4.74 -10.19 11.77
C LEU A 46 5.89 -10.01 12.78
N ILE A 47 7.13 -10.28 12.40
CA ILE A 47 8.31 -10.04 13.26
C ILE A 47 8.48 -8.54 13.50
N PHE A 48 8.41 -7.72 12.45
CA PHE A 48 8.49 -6.27 12.60
C PHE A 48 7.34 -5.73 13.47
N GLN A 49 6.13 -6.24 13.25
CA GLN A 49 4.96 -5.95 14.08
C GLN A 49 5.20 -6.31 15.57
N LEU A 50 5.72 -7.50 15.84
CA LEU A 50 5.99 -7.99 17.19
C LEU A 50 7.10 -7.19 17.87
N VAL A 51 8.18 -6.88 17.16
CA VAL A 51 9.28 -6.05 17.67
C VAL A 51 8.76 -4.64 18.01
N GLY A 52 7.94 -4.04 17.15
CA GLY A 52 7.30 -2.75 17.43
C GLY A 52 6.41 -2.81 18.67
N GLU A 53 5.64 -3.89 18.86
CA GLU A 53 4.81 -4.11 20.06
C GLU A 53 5.65 -4.26 21.33
N VAL A 54 6.73 -5.04 21.27
CA VAL A 54 7.66 -5.21 22.40
C VAL A 54 8.28 -3.87 22.78
N ILE A 55 8.74 -3.08 21.81
CA ILE A 55 9.32 -1.75 22.06
C ILE A 55 8.27 -0.81 22.65
N SER A 56 7.07 -0.74 22.06
CA SER A 56 5.98 0.11 22.54
C SER A 56 5.65 -0.19 24.01
N ARG A 57 5.52 -1.47 24.35
CA ARG A 57 5.20 -1.89 25.73
C ARG A 57 6.36 -1.72 26.69
N ALA A 58 7.57 -2.10 26.31
CA ALA A 58 8.74 -2.05 27.19
C ALA A 58 9.13 -0.61 27.56
N LEU A 59 8.93 0.33 26.64
CA LEU A 59 9.25 1.74 26.84
C LEU A 59 8.03 2.59 27.18
N HIS A 60 6.84 1.98 27.31
CA HIS A 60 5.56 2.66 27.58
C HIS A 60 5.27 3.82 26.61
N LEU A 61 5.56 3.65 25.32
CA LEU A 61 5.32 4.70 24.33
C LEU A 61 3.81 4.91 24.13
N PRO A 62 3.36 6.15 23.88
CA PRO A 62 1.98 6.45 23.51
C PRO A 62 1.64 6.01 22.08
N LEU A 63 2.58 5.37 21.36
CA LEU A 63 2.38 4.88 20.00
C LEU A 63 2.04 3.38 20.01
N PRO A 64 1.03 2.95 19.22
CA PRO A 64 0.75 1.53 19.03
C PRO A 64 1.95 0.81 18.41
N GLY A 65 2.23 -0.42 18.89
CA GLY A 65 3.26 -1.28 18.34
C GLY A 65 3.24 -1.47 16.82
N PRO A 66 2.07 -1.62 16.15
CA PRO A 66 2.02 -1.70 14.69
C PRO A 66 2.66 -0.53 13.95
N VAL A 67 2.53 0.69 14.48
CA VAL A 67 3.09 1.89 13.86
C VAL A 67 4.60 1.85 13.94
N LEU A 68 5.16 1.45 15.10
CA LEU A 68 6.61 1.27 15.27
C LEU A 68 7.16 0.16 14.37
N GLY A 69 6.44 -0.96 14.27
CA GLY A 69 6.80 -2.06 13.36
C GLY A 69 6.83 -1.61 11.90
N MET A 70 5.88 -0.77 11.49
CA MET A 70 5.85 -0.18 10.14
C MET A 70 7.03 0.74 9.90
N VAL A 71 7.38 1.61 10.85
CA VAL A 71 8.57 2.49 10.75
C VAL A 71 9.83 1.63 10.57
N GLY A 72 10.00 0.59 11.40
CA GLY A 72 11.12 -0.33 11.28
C GLY A 72 11.16 -1.06 9.93
N LEU A 73 10.00 -1.50 9.43
CA LEU A 73 9.91 -2.18 8.14
C LEU A 73 10.27 -1.24 6.98
N VAL A 74 9.84 0.03 7.03
CA VAL A 74 10.21 1.05 6.03
C VAL A 74 11.71 1.27 6.02
N VAL A 75 12.33 1.42 7.20
CA VAL A 75 13.80 1.54 7.30
C VAL A 75 14.49 0.32 6.70
N ALA A 76 14.01 -0.89 7.02
CA ALA A 76 14.57 -2.12 6.47
C ALA A 76 14.42 -2.21 4.95
N LEU A 77 13.32 -1.72 4.37
CA LEU A 77 13.11 -1.68 2.92
C LEU A 77 14.05 -0.70 2.22
N GLN A 78 14.38 0.42 2.86
CA GLN A 78 15.36 1.38 2.34
C GLN A 78 16.78 0.82 2.36
N VAL A 79 17.15 0.11 3.44
CA VAL A 79 18.50 -0.49 3.59
C VAL A 79 18.65 -1.78 2.77
N ILE A 80 17.57 -2.55 2.59
CA ILE A 80 17.58 -3.87 1.95
C ILE A 80 16.55 -3.89 0.79
N PRO A 81 16.88 -3.32 -0.39
CA PRO A 81 15.99 -3.28 -1.55
C PRO A 81 15.35 -4.61 -1.97
N PRO A 82 16.04 -5.78 -1.96
CA PRO A 82 15.42 -7.05 -2.36
C PRO A 82 14.31 -7.51 -1.39
N LEU A 83 14.27 -6.99 -0.16
CA LEU A 83 13.22 -7.29 0.82
C LEU A 83 11.84 -6.88 0.30
N GLY A 84 11.76 -5.77 -0.43
CA GLY A 84 10.50 -5.29 -1.03
C GLY A 84 9.89 -6.30 -1.99
N ALA A 85 10.71 -6.92 -2.85
CA ALA A 85 10.25 -7.93 -3.80
C ALA A 85 9.74 -9.20 -3.11
N LEU A 86 10.31 -9.53 -1.94
CA LEU A 86 9.93 -10.67 -1.11
C LEU A 86 8.59 -10.44 -0.41
N ILE A 87 8.39 -9.28 0.22
CA ILE A 87 7.18 -9.01 1.02
C ILE A 87 5.96 -8.61 0.18
N ARG A 88 6.18 -8.01 -1.00
CA ARG A 88 5.11 -7.44 -1.84
C ARG A 88 3.95 -8.39 -2.14
N PRO A 89 4.16 -9.67 -2.49
CA PRO A 89 3.06 -10.60 -2.75
C PRO A 89 2.18 -10.84 -1.53
N ALA A 90 2.78 -10.97 -0.34
CA ALA A 90 2.03 -11.16 0.89
C ALA A 90 1.27 -9.89 1.29
N ALA A 91 1.91 -8.73 1.19
CA ALA A 91 1.27 -7.44 1.44
C ALA A 91 0.07 -7.20 0.50
N GLN A 92 0.22 -7.50 -0.80
CA GLN A 92 -0.87 -7.41 -1.77
C GLN A 92 -2.01 -8.42 -1.47
N GLY A 93 -1.67 -9.65 -1.08
CA GLY A 93 -2.66 -10.65 -0.69
C GLY A 93 -3.47 -10.24 0.54
N LEU A 94 -2.80 -9.68 1.57
CA LEU A 94 -3.46 -9.11 2.75
C LEU A 94 -4.32 -7.91 2.38
N LEU A 95 -3.81 -7.02 1.53
CA LEU A 95 -4.53 -5.82 1.09
C LEU A 95 -5.81 -6.19 0.32
N ALA A 96 -5.73 -7.17 -0.58
CA ALA A 96 -6.87 -7.68 -1.33
C ALA A 96 -7.93 -8.35 -0.44
N ASN A 97 -7.53 -8.84 0.73
CA ASN A 97 -8.42 -9.53 1.68
C ASN A 97 -8.57 -8.76 3.00
N LEU A 98 -8.37 -7.43 3.03
CA LEU A 98 -8.47 -6.64 4.26
C LEU A 98 -9.81 -6.81 4.98
N ALA A 99 -10.89 -7.06 4.24
CA ALA A 99 -12.19 -7.36 4.83
C ALA A 99 -12.11 -8.50 5.85
N LEU A 100 -11.33 -9.56 5.57
CA LEU A 100 -11.13 -10.67 6.51
C LEU A 100 -10.41 -10.23 7.79
N LEU A 101 -9.49 -9.26 7.71
CA LEU A 101 -8.79 -8.73 8.88
C LEU A 101 -9.67 -7.82 9.74
N PHE A 102 -10.70 -7.20 9.15
CA PHE A 102 -11.65 -6.37 9.87
C PHE A 102 -12.77 -7.16 10.54
N VAL A 103 -13.08 -8.38 10.09
CA VAL A 103 -14.10 -9.24 10.72
C VAL A 103 -13.82 -9.46 12.22
N PRO A 104 -12.61 -9.88 12.65
CA PRO A 104 -12.28 -10.04 14.08
C PRO A 104 -12.49 -8.77 14.91
N ALA A 105 -12.10 -7.61 14.37
CA ALA A 105 -12.31 -6.34 15.03
C ALA A 105 -13.81 -6.01 15.16
N GLY A 106 -14.58 -6.25 14.09
CA GLY A 106 -16.03 -6.03 14.06
C GLY A 106 -16.79 -6.92 15.05
N VAL A 107 -16.49 -8.21 15.12
CA VAL A 107 -17.15 -9.12 16.09
C VAL A 107 -16.83 -8.75 17.54
N GLY A 108 -15.63 -8.23 17.80
CA GLY A 108 -15.27 -7.70 19.12
C GLY A 108 -16.13 -6.50 19.53
N VAL A 109 -16.46 -5.61 18.59
CA VAL A 109 -17.37 -4.48 18.83
C VAL A 109 -18.80 -4.97 19.10
N VAL A 110 -19.27 -5.99 18.38
CA VAL A 110 -20.61 -6.57 18.58
C VAL A 110 -20.77 -7.19 19.96
N ALA A 111 -19.70 -7.69 20.59
CA ALA A 111 -19.76 -8.16 21.97
C ALA A 111 -20.15 -7.06 22.99
N HIS A 112 -19.99 -5.79 22.64
CA HIS A 112 -20.33 -4.63 23.47
C HIS A 112 -21.48 -3.79 22.90
N LEU A 113 -22.37 -4.41 22.11
CA LEU A 113 -23.45 -3.71 21.43
C LEU A 113 -24.42 -2.99 22.38
N SER A 114 -24.66 -3.53 23.59
CA SER A 114 -25.52 -2.91 24.60
C SER A 114 -24.96 -1.59 25.11
N THR A 115 -23.66 -1.52 25.38
CA THR A 115 -22.96 -0.29 25.79
C THR A 115 -22.99 0.74 24.67
N ILE A 116 -22.74 0.29 23.44
CA ILE A 116 -22.79 1.15 22.25
C ILE A 116 -24.20 1.66 22.02
N ALA A 117 -25.25 0.86 22.20
CA ALA A 117 -26.63 1.31 22.05
C ALA A 117 -27.00 2.38 23.08
N ALA A 118 -26.56 2.23 24.33
CA ALA A 118 -26.82 3.20 25.39
C ALA A 118 -26.11 4.56 25.16
N HIS A 119 -24.93 4.56 24.55
CA HIS A 119 -24.08 5.76 24.39
C HIS A 119 -23.86 6.13 22.91
N GLY A 120 -24.60 5.53 21.99
CA GLY A 120 -24.28 5.51 20.56
C GLY A 120 -24.31 6.88 19.92
N LEU A 121 -25.24 7.72 20.36
CA LEU A 121 -25.34 9.10 19.87
C LEU A 121 -24.13 9.94 20.34
N ALA A 122 -23.72 9.81 21.60
CA ALA A 122 -22.54 10.48 22.11
C ALA A 122 -21.26 10.00 21.41
N LEU A 123 -21.12 8.69 21.19
CA LEU A 123 -20.01 8.10 20.43
C LEU A 123 -19.99 8.63 18.99
N ALA A 124 -21.12 8.59 18.27
CA ALA A 124 -21.21 9.07 16.89
C ALA A 124 -20.83 10.54 16.77
N VAL A 125 -21.37 11.41 17.64
CA VAL A 125 -21.02 12.85 17.65
C VAL A 125 -19.54 13.03 17.96
N SER A 126 -19.01 12.33 18.97
CA SER A 126 -17.59 12.43 19.33
C SER A 126 -16.66 12.00 18.19
N LEU A 127 -17.00 10.92 17.46
CA LEU A 127 -16.24 10.42 16.33
C LEU A 127 -16.26 11.40 15.15
N VAL A 128 -17.43 11.91 14.79
CA VAL A 128 -17.55 12.87 13.68
C VAL A 128 -16.79 14.17 14.00
N VAL A 129 -17.03 14.75 15.17
CA VAL A 129 -16.39 16.01 15.57
C VAL A 129 -14.87 15.84 15.68
N SER A 130 -14.39 14.76 16.34
CA SER A 130 -12.95 14.50 16.47
C SER A 130 -12.28 14.24 15.13
N THR A 131 -12.93 13.51 14.21
CA THR A 131 -12.39 13.24 12.88
C THR A 131 -12.26 14.52 12.06
N LEU A 132 -13.31 15.35 12.03
CA LEU A 132 -13.28 16.64 11.33
C LEU A 132 -12.22 17.58 11.92
N LEU A 133 -12.11 17.59 13.25
CA LEU A 133 -11.11 18.40 13.95
C LEU A 133 -9.69 17.89 13.67
N ALA A 134 -9.44 16.58 13.71
CA ALA A 134 -8.15 15.99 13.38
C ALA A 134 -7.74 16.28 11.92
N ILE A 135 -8.67 16.17 10.97
CA ILE A 135 -8.42 16.51 9.55
C ILE A 135 -8.08 18.00 9.41
N THR A 136 -8.84 18.87 10.06
CA THR A 136 -8.64 20.32 10.00
C THR A 136 -7.30 20.72 10.61
N VAL A 137 -6.98 20.23 11.81
CA VAL A 137 -5.70 20.49 12.48
C VAL A 137 -4.54 19.90 11.67
N GLY A 138 -4.69 18.69 11.13
CA GLY A 138 -3.69 18.08 10.25
C GLY A 138 -3.42 18.90 8.99
N ALA A 139 -4.47 19.36 8.31
CA ALA A 139 -4.36 20.22 7.13
C ALA A 139 -3.72 21.57 7.47
N LEU A 140 -4.15 22.22 8.56
CA LEU A 140 -3.56 23.48 9.03
C LEU A 140 -2.08 23.31 9.37
N THR A 141 -1.72 22.24 10.08
CA THR A 141 -0.32 21.94 10.43
C THR A 141 0.51 21.72 9.17
N PHE A 142 0.01 20.95 8.20
CA PHE A 142 0.70 20.72 6.94
C PHE A 142 0.89 22.01 6.14
N THR A 143 -0.16 22.83 6.00
CA THR A 143 -0.04 24.12 5.30
C THR A 143 0.89 25.09 6.00
N TRP A 144 0.92 25.09 7.34
CA TRP A 144 1.83 25.92 8.11
C TRP A 144 3.28 25.50 7.91
N VAL A 145 3.57 24.18 7.98
CA VAL A 145 4.90 23.65 7.70
C VAL A 145 5.31 23.92 6.25
N ALA A 146 4.41 23.73 5.28
CA ALA A 146 4.70 24.02 3.87
C ALA A 146 5.06 25.49 3.63
N ARG A 147 4.37 26.42 4.32
CA ARG A 147 4.69 27.85 4.29
C ARG A 147 6.06 28.16 4.88
N LEU A 148 6.47 27.45 5.94
CA LEU A 148 7.79 27.62 6.56
C LEU A 148 8.92 27.01 5.73
N VAL A 149 8.65 25.91 5.03
CA VAL A 149 9.61 25.24 4.14
C VAL A 149 9.77 26.00 2.81
N GLY A 150 8.94 27.02 2.55
CA GLY A 150 9.10 27.91 1.40
C GLY A 150 8.75 27.24 0.07
N SER A 151 7.69 26.42 0.03
CA SER A 151 7.20 25.86 -1.23
C SER A 151 6.70 26.98 -2.15
N ASN A 152 7.55 27.42 -3.08
CA ASN A 152 7.15 28.27 -4.19
C ASN A 152 6.19 27.45 -5.08
N PRO A 153 5.01 27.96 -5.50
CA PRO A 153 4.02 27.20 -6.26
C PRO A 153 4.45 26.75 -7.68
N ASP A 154 5.73 26.79 -8.03
CA ASP A 154 6.24 26.66 -9.41
C ASP A 154 7.19 25.46 -9.66
N ASP A 155 7.37 24.52 -8.71
CA ASP A 155 8.08 23.23 -8.92
C ASP A 155 7.13 22.01 -8.92
#